data_AF-A0A249P2I6-F1
#
_entry.id   AF-A0A249P2I6-F1
#
_cell.length_a   1.000
_cell.length_b   1.000
_cell.length_c   1.000
_cell.angle_alpha   90.00
_cell.angle_beta   90.00
_cell.angle_gamma   90.00
#
_symmetry.space_group_name_H-M   'P 1'
#
loop_
_entity.id
_entity.type
_entity.pdbx_description
1 polymer ?
#
loop_
_entity_poly.entity_id
_entity_poly.type
_entity_poly.pdbx_seq_one_letter_code
_entity_poly.pdbx_strand_id
1 'polypeptide(L)' 'MRFSDLAIDDLEISMLRRVHVYACSSRELEPESEEGAKIGRMLFHLYQQGVRSEIALMRMLTTGDATPEMTAD' A
#
# COMPACT_ATOMS: atom_id res chain seq x y z
N MET A 1 5.72 6.29 -22.87
CA MET A 1 5.58 5.47 -21.65
C MET A 1 4.67 4.31 -22.00
N ARG A 2 5.17 3.07 -22.06
CA ARG A 2 4.36 1.90 -22.45
C ARG A 2 3.74 1.31 -21.19
N PHE A 3 2.44 1.04 -21.22
CA PHE A 3 1.66 0.45 -20.12
C PHE A 3 1.97 -1.05 -19.88
N SER A 4 3.07 -1.57 -20.43
CA SER A 4 3.41 -3.00 -20.46
C SER A 4 4.15 -3.52 -19.21
N ASP A 5 4.51 -2.65 -18.26
CA ASP A 5 5.30 -3.03 -17.06
C ASP A 5 4.46 -3.33 -15.80
N LEU A 6 3.11 -3.32 -15.92
CA LEU A 6 2.19 -3.63 -14.82
C LEU A 6 1.67 -5.08 -14.90
N ALA A 7 2.49 -6.03 -15.35
CA ALA A 7 2.21 -7.44 -15.14
C ALA A 7 2.47 -7.74 -13.66
N ILE A 8 1.51 -7.39 -12.80
CA ILE A 8 1.53 -7.79 -11.39
C ILE A 8 1.26 -9.28 -11.37
N ASP A 9 2.25 -10.05 -10.93
CA ASP A 9 2.10 -11.49 -10.83
C ASP A 9 1.24 -11.89 -9.60
N ASP A 10 0.77 -13.14 -9.56
CA ASP A 10 -0.06 -13.62 -8.44
C ASP A 10 0.69 -13.60 -7.09
N LEU A 11 2.02 -13.69 -7.10
CA LEU A 11 2.85 -13.62 -5.90
C LEU A 11 2.90 -12.18 -5.36
N GLU A 12 2.96 -11.20 -6.26
CA GLU A 12 2.92 -9.77 -5.97
C GLU A 12 1.54 -9.35 -5.49
N ILE A 13 0.45 -9.85 -6.12
CA ILE A 13 -0.91 -9.64 -5.59
C ILE A 13 -1.02 -10.21 -4.17
N SER A 14 -0.49 -11.41 -3.95
CA SER A 14 -0.51 -12.05 -2.63
C SER A 14 0.30 -11.25 -1.60
N MET A 15 1.45 -10.71 -1.99
CA MET A 15 2.27 -9.83 -1.16
C MET A 15 1.52 -8.55 -0.79
N LEU A 16 0.94 -7.86 -1.78
CA LEU A 16 0.19 -6.62 -1.56
C LEU A 16 -1.01 -6.87 -0.63
N ARG A 17 -1.72 -8.00 -0.79
CA ARG A 17 -2.80 -8.37 0.14
C ARG A 17 -2.30 -8.56 1.58
N ARG A 18 -1.18 -9.25 1.80
CA ARG A 18 -0.61 -9.44 3.15
C ARG A 18 -0.21 -8.10 3.77
N VAL A 19 0.44 -7.24 3.01
CA VAL A 19 0.85 -5.91 3.48
C VAL A 19 -0.38 -5.06 3.84
N HIS A 20 -1.42 -5.09 3.00
CA HIS A 20 -2.65 -4.34 3.24
C HIS A 20 -3.34 -4.78 4.53
N VAL A 21 -3.53 -6.09 4.71
CA VAL A 21 -4.11 -6.65 5.94
C VAL A 21 -3.27 -6.27 7.16
N TYR A 22 -1.95 -6.44 7.09
CA TYR A 22 -1.05 -6.07 8.19
C TYR A 22 -1.16 -4.59 8.56
N ALA A 23 -1.12 -3.70 7.58
CA ALA A 23 -1.21 -2.26 7.81
C ALA A 23 -2.57 -1.86 8.41
N CYS A 24 -3.67 -2.47 7.96
CA CYS A 24 -5.00 -2.24 8.53
C CYS A 24 -5.06 -2.73 9.99
N SER A 25 -4.61 -3.97 10.26
CA SER A 25 -4.59 -4.52 11.62
C SER A 25 -3.73 -3.70 12.58
N SER A 26 -2.60 -3.15 12.13
CA SER A 26 -1.74 -2.29 12.96
C SER A 26 -2.40 -0.99 13.42
N ARG A 27 -3.51 -0.60 12.76
CA ARG A 27 -4.29 0.61 13.04
C ARG A 27 -5.71 0.29 13.52
N GLU A 28 -5.98 -0.98 13.85
CA GLU A 28 -7.31 -1.45 14.27
C GLU A 28 -8.41 -1.16 13.24
N LEU A 29 -8.07 -1.26 11.95
CA LEU A 29 -8.98 -1.04 10.83
C LEU A 29 -9.35 -2.35 10.15
N GLU A 30 -10.59 -2.44 9.67
CA GLU A 30 -11.02 -3.49 8.75
C GLU A 30 -10.51 -3.20 7.32
N PRO A 31 -9.97 -4.17 6.58
CA PRO A 31 -9.48 -3.96 5.22
C PRO A 31 -10.55 -3.44 4.25
N GLU A 32 -11.83 -3.83 4.43
CA GLU A 32 -12.94 -3.37 3.59
C GLU A 32 -13.51 -2.00 4.02
N SER A 33 -13.04 -1.41 5.11
CA SER A 33 -13.48 -0.07 5.53
C SER A 33 -12.98 1.01 4.58
N GLU A 34 -13.55 2.22 4.69
CA GLU A 34 -13.10 3.35 3.87
C GLU A 34 -11.62 3.69 4.13
N GLU A 35 -11.22 3.67 5.41
CA GLU A 35 -9.85 3.86 5.86
C GLU A 35 -8.94 2.72 5.40
N GLY A 36 -9.41 1.48 5.44
CA GLY A 36 -8.71 0.32 4.88
C GLY A 36 -8.46 0.49 3.38
N ALA A 37 -9.46 0.97 2.62
CA ALA A 37 -9.30 1.26 1.20
C ALA A 37 -8.30 2.40 0.94
N LYS A 38 -8.21 3.42 1.83
CA LYS A 38 -7.18 4.48 1.74
C LYS A 38 -5.77 3.88 1.88
N ILE A 39 -5.57 2.96 2.81
CA ILE A 39 -4.29 2.24 2.97
C ILE A 39 -3.97 1.43 1.71
N GLY A 40 -4.95 0.72 1.14
CA GLY A 40 -4.78 -0.03 -0.10
C GLY A 40 -4.33 0.85 -1.28
N ARG A 41 -4.88 2.06 -1.39
CA ARG A 41 -4.46 3.04 -2.42
C ARG A 41 -3.01 3.52 -2.20
N MET A 42 -2.64 3.83 -0.95
CA MET A 42 -1.27 4.23 -0.62
C MET A 42 -0.26 3.11 -0.91
N LEU A 43 -0.60 1.87 -0.54
CA LEU A 43 0.20 0.69 -0.83
C LEU A 43 0.45 0.53 -2.33
N PHE A 44 -0.62 0.64 -3.13
CA PHE A 44 -0.51 0.53 -4.58
C PHE A 44 0.37 1.64 -5.18
N HIS A 45 0.25 2.87 -4.66
CA HIS A 45 1.10 3.98 -5.08
C HIS A 45 2.59 3.72 -4.81
N LEU A 46 2.95 3.23 -3.61
CA LEU A 46 4.33 2.86 -3.27
C LEU A 46 4.88 1.76 -4.19
N TYR A 47 4.04 0.77 -4.50
CA TYR A 47 4.41 -0.31 -5.42
C TYR A 47 4.65 0.23 -6.85
N GLN A 48 3.81 1.16 -7.32
CA GLN A 48 4.00 1.86 -8.61
C GLN A 48 5.27 2.72 -8.64
N GLN A 49 5.73 3.24 -7.50
CA GLN A 49 7.00 3.96 -7.37
C GLN A 49 8.23 3.03 -7.38
N GLY A 50 8.02 1.70 -7.44
CA GLY A 50 9.09 0.71 -7.53
C GLY A 50 9.45 0.05 -6.19
N VAL A 51 8.71 0.30 -5.12
CA VAL A 51 8.92 -0.40 -3.84
C VAL A 51 8.37 -1.83 -3.95
N ARG A 52 9.25 -2.80 -4.15
CA ARG A 52 8.88 -4.23 -4.36
C ARG A 52 9.11 -5.14 -3.14
N SER A 53 9.65 -4.59 -2.04
CA SER A 53 9.92 -5.37 -0.82
C SER A 53 8.73 -5.30 0.14
N GLU A 54 8.20 -6.47 0.53
CA GLU A 54 7.11 -6.61 1.51
C GLU A 54 7.42 -5.86 2.81
N ILE A 55 8.63 -6.03 3.34
CA ILE A 55 9.07 -5.38 4.58
C ILE A 55 9.18 -3.86 4.40
N ALA A 56 9.64 -3.38 3.24
CA ALA A 56 9.73 -1.95 2.98
C ALA A 56 8.34 -1.32 2.92
N LEU A 57 7.40 -1.96 2.20
CA LEU A 57 6.01 -1.50 2.11
C LEU A 57 5.33 -1.46 3.48
N MET A 58 5.50 -2.50 4.30
CA MET A 58 4.97 -2.53 5.67
C MET A 58 5.51 -1.36 6.50
N ARG A 59 6.83 -1.15 6.53
CA ARG A 59 7.44 -0.05 7.28
C ARG A 59 6.93 1.31 6.82
N MET A 60 6.89 1.56 5.52
CA MET A 60 6.44 2.85 4.99
C MET A 60 4.96 3.14 5.33
N LEU A 61 4.12 2.12 5.39
CA LEU A 61 2.70 2.27 5.77
C LEU A 61 2.48 2.38 7.28
N THR A 62 3.31 1.75 8.10
CA THR A 62 3.12 1.77 9.57
C THR A 62 3.87 2.90 10.28
N THR A 63 4.99 3.36 9.73
CA THR A 63 5.82 4.39 10.36
C THR A 63 5.26 5.81 10.19
N GLY A 64 4.17 5.98 9.41
CA GLY A 64 3.52 7.29 9.25
C GLY A 64 4.27 8.25 8.32
N ASP A 65 5.46 7.89 7.83
CA ASP A 65 6.24 8.67 6.84
C ASP A 65 5.59 8.72 5.46
N ALA A 66 4.55 7.92 5.21
CA ALA A 66 3.73 8.01 4.01
C ALA A 66 2.65 9.10 4.13
N THR A 67 3.01 10.31 4.53
CA THR A 67 2.18 11.50 4.27
C THR A 67 2.70 12.18 3.02
N PRO A 68 2.07 12.03 1.84
CA PRO A 68 1.94 13.21 1.00
C PRO A 68 1.01 14.15 1.77
N GLU A 69 1.52 15.28 2.22
CA GLU A 69 0.70 16.42 2.66
C GLU A 69 -0.48 16.58 1.68
N MET A 70 -1.68 16.22 2.12
CA MET A 70 -2.89 16.76 1.53
C MET A 70 -3.29 17.92 2.43
N THR A 71 -2.61 19.04 2.22
CA THR A 71 -3.08 20.35 2.63
C THR A 71 -4.50 20.52 2.11
N ALA A 72 -5.45 20.60 3.03
CA ALA A 72 -6.76 21.17 2.78
C ALA A 72 -6.85 22.43 3.64
N ASP A 73 -6.80 23.57 2.95
CA ASP A 73 -7.10 24.93 3.43
C ASP A 73 -8.51 25.01 4.01
#